data_AF-A0A1F5ZMB1-F1
#
_entry.id   AF-A0A1F5ZMB1-F1
#
_cell.length_a   1.000
_cell.length_b   1.000
_cell.length_c   1.000
_cell.angle_alpha   90.00
_cell.angle_beta   90.00
_cell.angle_gamma   90.00
#
_symmetry.space_group_name_H-M   'P 1'
#
loop_
_entity.id
_entity.type
_entity.pdbx_description
1 polymer ?
#
loop_
_entity_poly.entity_id
_entity_poly.type
_entity_poly.pdbx_seq_one_letter_code
_entity_poly.pdbx_strand_id
1 'polypeptide(L)'
;MGVVGSRRMTDYGRRVVEKIVPELVQQGWTIVSGMMYGVDQAAHETCIECGGRTIGVLGWGIEYYAGDREWELQRKIIEGGGLLLSLWKDQMGTNWTFPARNQIVADICHELIVVEAASRSGALLTAGMMTKRKKLVWAVPGPITSSVSAGTNQLIANGEAKMWLGSSSKGVPLQRRGTPLLNLISDQGLDASEIARRLGRPASDIGSELTMLMLKGEVEEREGKYYLNSL
;
A
#
# COMPACT_ATOMS: atom_id res chain seq x y z
N MET A 1 2.04 1.10 1.05
CA MET A 1 1.52 1.37 2.41
C MET A 1 0.62 0.21 2.78
N GLY A 2 0.91 -0.47 3.89
CA GLY A 2 0.01 -1.49 4.43
C GLY A 2 -1.11 -0.81 5.21
N VAL A 3 -2.37 -1.21 4.99
CA VAL A 3 -3.51 -0.73 5.80
C VAL A 3 -4.25 -1.96 6.31
N VAL A 4 -4.20 -2.19 7.62
CA VAL A 4 -4.75 -3.41 8.25
C VAL A 4 -5.57 -3.05 9.47
N GLY A 5 -6.44 -3.96 9.90
CA GLY A 5 -7.14 -3.77 11.16
C GLY A 5 -8.20 -4.80 11.49
N SER A 6 -9.22 -4.33 12.22
CA SER A 6 -10.25 -5.18 12.78
C SER A 6 -11.16 -5.73 11.68
N ARG A 7 -11.45 -7.03 11.81
CA ARG A 7 -12.51 -7.70 11.07
C ARG A 7 -13.90 -7.21 11.47
N ARG A 8 -14.05 -6.77 12.72
CA ARG A 8 -15.25 -6.10 13.24
C ARG A 8 -14.98 -4.59 13.26
N MET A 9 -14.79 -4.04 12.07
CA MET A 9 -14.54 -2.61 11.90
C MET A 9 -15.78 -1.82 12.34
N THR A 10 -15.56 -0.73 13.08
CA THR A 10 -16.64 0.18 13.48
C THR A 10 -16.88 1.26 12.43
N ASP A 11 -17.94 2.05 12.59
CA ASP A 11 -18.15 3.24 11.74
C ASP A 11 -17.02 4.27 11.91
N TYR A 12 -16.38 4.30 13.08
CA TYR A 12 -15.19 5.11 13.27
C TYR A 12 -14.05 4.59 12.38
N GLY A 13 -13.76 3.28 12.44
CA GLY A 13 -12.75 2.65 11.58
C GLY A 13 -13.02 2.88 10.10
N ARG A 14 -14.28 2.76 9.66
CA ARG A 14 -14.69 3.05 8.27
C ARG A 14 -14.37 4.49 7.87
N ARG A 15 -14.84 5.48 8.64
CA ARG A 15 -14.56 6.91 8.38
C ARG A 15 -13.06 7.21 8.38
N VAL A 16 -12.31 6.51 9.21
CA VAL A 16 -10.85 6.62 9.24
C VAL A 16 -10.25 6.10 7.92
N VAL A 17 -10.63 4.90 7.45
CA VAL A 17 -10.17 4.40 6.14
C VAL A 17 -10.51 5.37 5.01
N GLU A 18 -11.77 5.82 4.96
CA GLU A 18 -12.28 6.79 3.97
C GLU A 18 -11.56 8.14 4.01
N LYS A 19 -10.93 8.49 5.15
CA LYS A 19 -10.11 9.69 5.28
C LYS A 19 -8.66 9.46 4.85
N ILE A 20 -8.05 8.36 5.30
CA ILE A 20 -6.61 8.16 5.13
C ILE A 20 -6.27 7.65 3.73
N VAL A 21 -7.05 6.71 3.20
CA VAL A 21 -6.72 6.05 1.92
C VAL A 21 -6.67 7.03 0.75
N PRO A 22 -7.61 7.99 0.58
CA PRO A 22 -7.51 8.96 -0.50
C PRO A 22 -6.24 9.81 -0.45
N GLU A 23 -5.82 10.24 0.75
CA GLU A 23 -4.58 11.01 0.93
C GLU A 23 -3.35 10.19 0.51
N LEU A 24 -3.30 8.91 0.89
CA LEU A 24 -2.23 8.00 0.49
C LEU A 24 -2.19 7.76 -1.02
N VAL A 25 -3.36 7.59 -1.65
CA VAL A 25 -3.47 7.42 -3.11
C VAL A 25 -2.97 8.67 -3.83
N GLN A 26 -3.36 9.87 -3.38
CA GLN A 26 -2.88 11.14 -3.95
C GLN A 26 -1.37 11.31 -3.82
N GLN A 27 -0.77 10.78 -2.75
CA GLN A 27 0.68 10.75 -2.55
C GLN A 27 1.39 9.67 -3.38
N GLY A 28 0.66 8.86 -4.17
CA GLY A 28 1.20 7.82 -5.03
C GLY A 28 1.47 6.49 -4.33
N TRP A 29 0.98 6.30 -3.10
CA TRP A 29 1.12 5.01 -2.43
C TRP A 29 0.25 3.95 -3.09
N THR A 30 0.83 2.77 -3.29
CA THR A 30 0.07 1.54 -3.50
C THR A 30 -0.40 1.00 -2.14
N ILE A 31 -1.70 0.72 -2.02
CA ILE A 31 -2.29 0.16 -0.80
C ILE A 31 -2.11 -1.35 -0.79
N VAL A 32 -1.60 -1.91 0.29
CA VAL A 32 -1.45 -3.36 0.48
C VAL A 32 -2.31 -3.79 1.66
N SER A 33 -3.12 -4.83 1.48
CA SER A 33 -3.88 -5.40 2.58
C SER A 33 -4.22 -6.87 2.35
N GLY A 34 -4.98 -7.45 3.28
CA GLY A 34 -5.15 -8.88 3.46
C GLY A 34 -6.41 -9.51 2.89
N MET A 35 -7.25 -8.75 2.19
CA MET A 35 -8.50 -9.26 1.59
C MET A 35 -9.53 -9.83 2.59
N MET A 36 -9.36 -9.62 3.90
CA MET A 36 -10.41 -9.99 4.86
C MET A 36 -11.47 -8.89 4.95
N TYR A 37 -12.69 -9.28 5.33
CA TYR A 37 -13.73 -8.32 5.68
C TYR A 37 -13.28 -7.35 6.79
N GLY A 38 -13.93 -6.19 6.87
CA GLY A 38 -13.57 -5.11 7.81
C GLY A 38 -12.58 -4.13 7.19
N VAL A 39 -11.53 -3.79 7.93
CA VAL A 39 -10.55 -2.76 7.50
C VAL A 39 -9.86 -3.12 6.18
N ASP A 40 -9.44 -4.38 6.00
CA ASP A 40 -8.67 -4.77 4.81
C ASP A 40 -9.51 -4.56 3.52
N GLN A 41 -10.75 -5.07 3.50
CA GLN A 41 -11.69 -4.85 2.39
C GLN A 41 -11.99 -3.36 2.17
N ALA A 42 -12.30 -2.61 3.22
CA ALA A 42 -12.59 -1.18 3.09
C ALA A 42 -11.40 -0.41 2.50
N ALA A 43 -10.18 -0.76 2.89
CA ALA A 43 -8.98 -0.14 2.35
C ALA A 43 -8.79 -0.40 0.85
N HIS A 44 -9.08 -1.63 0.40
CA HIS A 44 -9.07 -1.97 -1.04
C HIS A 44 -10.15 -1.22 -1.81
N GLU A 45 -11.38 -1.24 -1.30
CA GLU A 45 -12.54 -0.60 -1.94
C GLU A 45 -12.33 0.90 -2.09
N THR A 46 -11.99 1.61 -0.99
CA THR A 46 -11.72 3.05 -1.05
C THR A 46 -10.53 3.37 -1.95
N CYS A 47 -9.50 2.51 -1.99
CA CYS A 47 -8.36 2.72 -2.88
C CYS A 47 -8.78 2.67 -4.36
N ILE A 48 -9.59 1.67 -4.73
CA ILE A 48 -10.12 1.50 -6.08
C ILE A 48 -11.04 2.68 -6.45
N GLU A 49 -11.93 3.09 -5.55
CA GLU A 49 -12.84 4.22 -5.74
C GLU A 49 -12.09 5.54 -5.99
N CYS A 50 -10.90 5.69 -5.40
CA CYS A 50 -10.03 6.84 -5.62
C CYS A 50 -9.14 6.73 -6.87
N GLY A 51 -9.29 5.67 -7.69
CA GLY A 51 -8.45 5.42 -8.86
C GLY A 51 -7.01 5.01 -8.49
N GLY A 52 -6.79 4.56 -7.26
CA GLY A 52 -5.50 4.09 -6.78
C GLY A 52 -5.21 2.63 -7.17
N ARG A 53 -3.96 2.21 -6.99
CA ARG A 53 -3.55 0.82 -7.16
C ARG A 53 -3.47 0.12 -5.81
N THR A 54 -3.94 -1.13 -5.77
CA THR A 54 -3.89 -1.93 -4.54
C THR A 54 -3.40 -3.36 -4.77
N ILE A 55 -2.77 -3.95 -3.75
CA ILE A 55 -2.28 -5.33 -3.73
C ILE A 55 -3.02 -6.10 -2.64
N GLY A 56 -3.83 -7.08 -3.04
CA GLY A 56 -4.53 -8.00 -2.16
C GLY A 56 -3.69 -9.24 -1.88
N VAL A 57 -3.39 -9.52 -0.61
CA VAL A 57 -2.64 -10.72 -0.21
C VAL A 57 -3.58 -11.74 0.43
N LEU A 58 -3.80 -12.85 -0.26
CA LEU A 58 -4.83 -13.84 0.07
C LEU A 58 -4.39 -14.79 1.18
N GLY A 59 -5.28 -15.00 2.14
CA GLY A 59 -5.12 -16.03 3.19
C GLY A 59 -5.50 -17.44 2.72
N TRP A 60 -5.72 -17.63 1.43
CA TRP A 60 -6.17 -18.86 0.75
C TRP A 60 -5.50 -18.92 -0.63
N GLY A 61 -5.66 -20.04 -1.33
CA GLY A 61 -5.07 -20.24 -2.66
C GLY A 61 -5.65 -19.32 -3.73
N ILE A 62 -4.83 -18.91 -4.70
CA ILE A 62 -5.27 -18.01 -5.78
C ILE A 62 -6.41 -18.60 -6.64
N GLU A 63 -6.53 -19.92 -6.72
CA GLU A 63 -7.60 -20.64 -7.44
C GLU A 63 -8.77 -21.05 -6.53
N TYR A 64 -8.64 -20.86 -5.21
CA TYR A 64 -9.65 -21.27 -4.25
C TYR A 64 -10.86 -20.31 -4.26
N TYR A 65 -12.06 -20.88 -4.35
CA TYR A 65 -13.30 -20.12 -4.30
C TYR A 65 -13.66 -19.69 -2.86
N ALA A 66 -13.37 -18.43 -2.51
CA ALA A 66 -13.61 -17.88 -1.18
C ALA A 66 -15.01 -17.28 -0.96
N GLY A 67 -15.84 -17.19 -2.02
CA GLY A 67 -17.16 -16.57 -1.99
C GLY A 67 -17.31 -15.42 -2.99
N ASP A 68 -18.55 -15.08 -3.32
CA ASP A 68 -18.87 -14.10 -4.38
C ASP A 68 -18.29 -12.71 -4.08
N ARG A 69 -18.37 -12.26 -2.83
CA ARG A 69 -17.91 -10.92 -2.42
C ARG A 69 -16.39 -10.80 -2.53
N GLU A 70 -15.68 -11.82 -2.06
CA GLU A 70 -14.23 -11.90 -2.14
C GLU A 70 -13.77 -11.98 -3.59
N TRP A 71 -14.48 -12.72 -4.44
CA TRP A 71 -14.18 -12.81 -5.87
C TRP A 71 -14.44 -11.49 -6.61
N GLU A 72 -15.55 -10.83 -6.31
CA GLU A 72 -15.87 -9.53 -6.92
C GLU A 72 -14.83 -8.47 -6.55
N LEU A 73 -14.36 -8.44 -5.30
CA LEU A 73 -13.28 -7.54 -4.91
C LEU A 73 -11.96 -7.90 -5.62
N GLN A 74 -11.61 -9.19 -5.69
CA GLN A 74 -10.43 -9.65 -6.42
C GLN A 74 -10.45 -9.20 -7.88
N ARG A 75 -11.59 -9.36 -8.56
CA ARG A 75 -11.81 -8.90 -9.93
C ARG A 75 -11.59 -7.40 -10.06
N LYS A 76 -12.20 -6.59 -9.20
CA LYS A 76 -12.03 -5.13 -9.19
C LYS A 76 -10.57 -4.71 -8.96
N ILE A 77 -9.83 -5.42 -8.11
CA ILE A 77 -8.40 -5.16 -7.89
C ILE A 77 -7.61 -5.34 -9.19
N ILE A 78 -7.85 -6.44 -9.92
CA ILE A 78 -7.14 -6.71 -11.17
C ILE A 78 -7.55 -5.73 -12.27
N GLU A 79 -8.84 -5.45 -12.42
CA GLU A 79 -9.36 -4.48 -13.41
C GLU A 79 -8.82 -3.06 -13.16
N GLY A 80 -8.59 -2.70 -11.89
CA GLY A 80 -7.95 -1.45 -11.48
C GLY A 80 -6.43 -1.41 -11.66
N GLY A 81 -5.82 -2.42 -12.31
CA GLY A 81 -4.37 -2.50 -12.50
C GLY A 81 -3.59 -2.82 -11.21
N GLY A 82 -4.27 -3.41 -10.23
CA GLY A 82 -3.69 -3.92 -8.99
C GLY A 82 -3.06 -5.30 -9.14
N LEU A 83 -2.81 -5.96 -8.00
CA LEU A 83 -2.18 -7.28 -7.95
C LEU A 83 -2.83 -8.15 -6.87
N LEU A 84 -2.93 -9.44 -7.14
CA LEU A 84 -3.27 -10.46 -6.15
C LEU A 84 -2.06 -11.35 -5.89
N LEU A 85 -1.80 -11.64 -4.61
CA LEU A 85 -0.71 -12.52 -4.18
C LEU A 85 -1.26 -13.62 -3.28
N SER A 86 -0.81 -14.84 -3.48
CA SER A 86 -1.06 -15.97 -2.58
C SER A 86 0.18 -16.84 -2.45
N LEU A 87 0.35 -17.46 -1.28
CA LEU A 87 1.35 -18.52 -1.05
C LEU A 87 0.91 -19.87 -1.61
N TRP A 88 -0.37 -20.01 -1.96
CA TRP A 88 -0.97 -21.29 -2.30
C TRP A 88 -1.69 -21.21 -3.64
N LYS A 89 -1.76 -22.37 -4.31
CA LYS A 89 -2.53 -22.50 -5.54
C LYS A 89 -4.01 -22.71 -5.24
N ASP A 90 -4.36 -23.79 -4.55
CA ASP A 90 -5.74 -24.16 -4.22
C ASP A 90 -5.84 -24.64 -2.76
N GLN A 91 -5.79 -23.71 -1.81
CA GLN A 91 -5.80 -23.99 -0.38
C GLN A 91 -6.93 -23.20 0.28
N MET A 92 -7.80 -23.89 1.03
CA MET A 92 -8.80 -23.23 1.87
C MET A 92 -8.11 -22.38 2.96
N GLY A 93 -8.66 -21.20 3.23
CA GLY A 93 -8.22 -20.35 4.33
C GLY A 93 -8.47 -20.99 5.70
N THR A 94 -7.44 -21.02 6.55
CA THR A 94 -7.49 -21.63 7.89
C THR A 94 -6.73 -20.75 8.90
N ASN A 95 -6.80 -21.12 10.18
CA ASN A 95 -6.15 -20.37 11.26
C ASN A 95 -4.61 -20.24 11.10
N TRP A 96 -3.95 -21.12 10.34
CA TRP A 96 -2.52 -21.04 10.09
C TRP A 96 -2.16 -20.30 8.79
N THR A 97 -3.03 -20.31 7.78
CA THR A 97 -2.77 -19.60 6.52
C THR A 97 -2.86 -18.09 6.69
N PHE A 98 -3.78 -17.57 7.52
CA PHE A 98 -3.89 -16.12 7.72
C PHE A 98 -2.63 -15.51 8.37
N PRO A 99 -2.06 -16.06 9.47
CA PRO A 99 -0.77 -15.60 9.98
C PRO A 99 0.38 -15.77 9.00
N ALA A 100 0.42 -16.88 8.24
CA ALA A 100 1.45 -17.08 7.22
C ALA A 100 1.39 -16.00 6.12
N ARG A 101 0.19 -15.64 5.66
CA ARG A 101 -0.03 -14.55 4.71
C ARG A 101 0.40 -13.19 5.27
N ASN A 102 0.17 -12.92 6.55
CA ASN A 102 0.55 -11.63 7.16
C ASN A 102 2.04 -11.35 7.03
N GLN A 103 2.86 -12.40 6.92
CA GLN A 103 4.28 -12.28 6.67
C GLN A 103 4.57 -11.55 5.35
N ILE A 104 3.88 -11.90 4.26
CA ILE A 104 4.01 -11.21 2.97
C ILE A 104 3.65 -9.74 3.13
N VAL A 105 2.52 -9.42 3.77
CA VAL A 105 2.10 -8.02 3.97
C VAL A 105 3.20 -7.24 4.69
N ALA A 106 3.73 -7.77 5.79
CA ALA A 106 4.82 -7.14 6.54
C ALA A 106 6.12 -6.98 5.70
N ASP A 107 6.40 -7.92 4.80
CA ASP A 107 7.62 -7.93 3.99
C ASP A 107 7.55 -6.95 2.81
N ILE A 108 6.42 -6.85 2.11
CA ILE A 108 6.29 -5.97 0.93
C ILE A 108 5.92 -4.53 1.28
N CYS A 109 5.40 -4.28 2.48
CA CYS A 109 5.08 -2.92 2.92
C CYS A 109 6.33 -2.17 3.40
N HIS A 110 6.46 -0.91 3.02
CA HIS A 110 7.43 0.01 3.62
C HIS A 110 6.98 0.48 5.01
N GLU A 111 5.69 0.78 5.13
CA GLU A 111 5.03 1.23 6.35
C GLU A 111 3.69 0.54 6.50
N LEU A 112 3.16 0.51 7.72
CA LEU A 112 1.87 -0.09 8.05
C LEU A 112 1.04 0.84 8.91
N ILE A 113 -0.22 0.99 8.58
CA ILE A 113 -1.22 1.67 9.41
C ILE A 113 -2.17 0.60 9.97
N VAL A 114 -2.26 0.53 11.30
CA VAL A 114 -3.25 -0.27 12.01
C VAL A 114 -4.42 0.63 12.39
N VAL A 115 -5.57 0.44 11.72
CA VAL A 115 -6.74 1.32 11.88
C VAL A 115 -7.53 1.00 13.15
N GLU A 116 -7.83 -0.28 13.37
CA GLU A 116 -8.47 -0.77 14.59
C GLU A 116 -7.91 -2.15 14.91
N ALA A 117 -7.73 -2.45 16.19
CA ALA A 117 -7.30 -3.76 16.66
C ALA A 117 -7.77 -3.99 18.09
N ALA A 118 -8.50 -5.08 18.34
CA ALA A 118 -8.65 -5.60 19.70
C ALA A 118 -7.31 -6.18 20.21
N SER A 119 -7.16 -6.37 21.53
CA SER A 119 -5.91 -6.83 22.15
C SER A 119 -5.37 -8.18 21.66
N ARG A 120 -6.18 -8.99 20.96
CA ARG A 120 -5.76 -10.25 20.32
C ARG A 120 -6.02 -10.25 18.81
N SER A 121 -5.99 -9.08 18.17
CA SER A 121 -6.22 -8.95 16.74
C SER A 121 -5.03 -9.49 15.93
N GLY A 122 -5.31 -10.18 14.82
CA GLY A 122 -4.29 -10.62 13.88
C GLY A 122 -3.49 -9.47 13.25
N ALA A 123 -4.05 -8.25 13.20
CA ALA A 123 -3.34 -7.05 12.74
C ALA A 123 -2.13 -6.72 13.62
N LEU A 124 -2.18 -7.04 14.92
CA LEU A 124 -1.07 -6.84 15.86
C LEU A 124 0.11 -7.78 15.55
N LEU A 125 -0.15 -8.97 15.00
CA LEU A 125 0.92 -9.86 14.55
C LEU A 125 1.68 -9.23 13.38
N THR A 126 0.98 -8.67 12.41
CA THR A 126 1.59 -7.95 11.27
C THR A 126 2.40 -6.75 11.75
N ALA A 127 1.86 -5.96 12.68
CA ALA A 127 2.57 -4.84 13.30
C ALA A 127 3.86 -5.30 13.98
N GLY A 128 3.80 -6.32 14.85
CA GLY A 128 4.98 -6.87 15.50
C GLY A 128 6.02 -7.42 14.53
N MET A 129 5.60 -8.04 13.42
CA MET A 129 6.51 -8.48 12.34
C MET A 129 7.23 -7.30 11.69
N MET A 130 6.58 -6.15 11.53
CA MET A 130 7.19 -4.94 10.94
C MET A 130 8.10 -4.23 11.93
N THR A 131 7.70 -4.10 13.19
CA THR A 131 8.55 -3.55 14.26
C THR A 131 9.85 -4.35 14.41
N LYS A 132 9.78 -5.69 14.38
CA LYS A 132 10.98 -6.57 14.39
C LYS A 132 11.93 -6.31 13.21
N ARG A 133 11.38 -5.86 12.07
CA ARG A 133 12.14 -5.51 10.86
C ARG A 133 12.58 -4.05 10.83
N LYS A 134 12.39 -3.30 11.93
CA LYS A 134 12.66 -1.87 12.03
C LYS A 134 11.91 -1.03 10.98
N LYS A 135 10.76 -1.53 10.52
CA LYS A 135 9.87 -0.80 9.62
C LYS A 135 8.90 0.05 10.43
N LEU A 136 8.45 1.15 9.84
CA LEU A 136 7.57 2.09 10.52
C LEU A 136 6.15 1.54 10.62
N VAL A 137 5.64 1.50 11.85
CA VAL A 137 4.25 1.15 12.15
C VAL A 137 3.55 2.40 12.69
N TRP A 138 2.36 2.62 12.18
CA TRP A 138 1.40 3.62 12.61
C TRP A 138 0.20 2.93 13.24
N ALA A 139 -0.38 3.57 14.25
CA ALA A 139 -1.61 3.13 14.87
C ALA A 139 -2.57 4.31 14.98
N VAL A 140 -3.82 4.09 14.60
CA VAL A 140 -4.87 5.10 14.76
C VAL A 140 -5.33 5.07 16.22
N PRO A 141 -5.30 6.22 16.93
CA PRO A 141 -5.78 6.29 18.30
C PRO A 141 -7.31 6.15 18.31
N GLY A 142 -7.84 5.44 19.29
CA GLY A 142 -9.29 5.26 19.42
C GLY A 142 -9.81 5.44 20.85
N PRO A 143 -11.14 5.52 21.04
CA PRO A 143 -11.73 5.69 22.36
C PRO A 143 -11.32 4.56 23.31
N ILE A 144 -10.95 4.91 24.55
CA ILE A 144 -10.56 3.92 25.58
C ILE A 144 -11.71 2.98 25.98
N THR A 145 -12.96 3.37 25.68
CA THR A 145 -14.17 2.57 25.89
C THR A 145 -14.43 1.57 24.77
N SER A 146 -13.72 1.67 23.65
CA SER A 146 -13.88 0.77 22.50
C SER A 146 -12.91 -0.40 22.60
N SER A 147 -13.44 -1.62 22.68
CA SER A 147 -12.62 -2.84 22.73
C SER A 147 -11.79 -3.05 21.46
N VAL A 148 -12.21 -2.51 20.32
CA VAL A 148 -11.46 -2.60 19.05
C VAL A 148 -10.39 -1.52 18.90
N SER A 149 -10.27 -0.61 19.87
CA SER A 149 -9.17 0.38 19.94
C SER A 149 -8.06 -0.04 20.92
N ALA A 150 -8.30 -1.07 21.73
CA ALA A 150 -7.39 -1.46 22.80
C ALA A 150 -5.98 -1.79 22.28
N GLY A 151 -5.88 -2.53 21.18
CA GLY A 151 -4.62 -2.93 20.55
C GLY A 151 -3.89 -1.76 19.89
N THR A 152 -4.58 -0.87 19.18
CA THR A 152 -3.92 0.31 18.59
C THR A 152 -3.41 1.25 19.67
N ASN A 153 -4.20 1.49 20.71
CA ASN A 153 -3.78 2.30 21.86
C ASN A 153 -2.59 1.67 22.60
N GLN A 154 -2.56 0.34 22.75
CA GLN A 154 -1.42 -0.38 23.33
C GLN A 154 -0.14 -0.25 22.50
N LEU A 155 -0.23 -0.39 21.16
CA LEU A 155 0.93 -0.19 20.28
C LEU A 155 1.53 1.21 20.45
N ILE A 156 0.69 2.24 20.58
CA ILE A 156 1.11 3.62 20.80
C ILE A 156 1.76 3.76 22.19
N ALA A 157 1.09 3.27 23.23
CA ALA A 157 1.56 3.39 24.62
C ALA A 157 2.92 2.70 24.85
N ASN A 158 3.15 1.57 24.17
CA ASN A 158 4.41 0.83 24.25
C ASN A 158 5.53 1.42 23.37
N GLY A 159 5.24 2.44 22.55
CA GLY A 159 6.18 2.98 21.57
C GLY A 159 6.46 2.04 20.39
N GLU A 160 5.63 1.02 20.19
CA GLU A 160 5.74 0.06 19.08
C GLU A 160 5.19 0.62 17.77
N ALA A 161 4.31 1.62 17.86
CA ALA A 161 3.79 2.36 16.72
C ALA A 161 3.76 3.87 16.99
N LYS A 162 3.94 4.67 15.93
CA LYS A 162 3.65 6.10 15.98
C LYS A 162 2.15 6.34 15.87
N MET A 163 1.64 7.37 16.53
CA MET A 163 0.24 7.74 16.42
C MET A 163 -0.05 8.33 15.05
N TRP A 164 -1.11 7.87 14.38
CA TRP A 164 -1.62 8.47 13.16
C TRP A 164 -2.63 9.57 13.47
N LEU A 165 -2.33 10.80 13.04
CA LEU A 165 -3.13 12.00 13.29
C LEU A 165 -3.68 12.64 11.99
N GLY A 166 -3.56 11.93 10.86
CA GLY A 166 -3.93 12.45 9.53
C GLY A 166 -2.77 13.18 8.86
N SER A 167 -3.05 14.28 8.16
CA SER A 167 -2.09 15.05 7.37
C SER A 167 -0.84 15.55 8.12
N SER A 168 -0.84 15.54 9.46
CA SER A 168 0.33 15.86 10.29
C SER A 168 1.28 14.68 10.49
N SER A 169 0.84 13.45 10.25
CA SER A 169 1.67 12.25 10.31
C SER A 169 2.57 12.16 9.08
N LYS A 170 3.84 12.54 9.27
CA LYS A 170 4.86 12.38 8.22
C LYS A 170 5.41 10.96 8.23
N GLY A 171 5.05 10.19 7.20
CA GLY A 171 5.70 8.94 6.82
C GLY A 171 7.20 9.12 6.60
N VAL A 172 7.90 8.01 6.43
CA VAL A 172 9.13 8.01 5.63
C VAL A 172 8.73 8.63 4.29
N PRO A 173 9.40 9.71 3.83
CA PRO A 173 9.17 10.19 2.49
C PRO A 173 9.27 8.97 1.59
N LEU A 174 8.21 8.69 0.82
CA LEU A 174 8.43 7.93 -0.39
C LEU A 174 9.53 8.71 -1.08
N GLN A 175 10.76 8.19 -1.08
CA GLN A 175 11.60 8.42 -2.24
C GLN A 175 10.65 8.04 -3.35
N ARG A 176 10.18 9.03 -4.10
CA ARG A 176 9.61 8.80 -5.40
C ARG A 176 10.73 8.05 -6.11
N ARG A 177 10.77 6.70 -5.98
CA ARG A 177 11.29 5.87 -7.04
C ARG A 177 10.44 6.37 -8.17
N GLY A 178 11.05 7.17 -9.03
CA GLY A 178 10.28 7.93 -9.96
C GLY A 178 9.56 6.96 -10.89
N THR A 179 8.90 7.48 -11.91
CA THR A 179 8.38 6.58 -12.96
C THR A 179 9.50 5.63 -13.42
N PRO A 180 9.19 4.43 -13.96
CA PRO A 180 10.22 3.54 -14.49
C PRO A 180 11.25 4.27 -15.38
N LEU A 181 10.80 5.33 -16.07
CA LEU A 181 11.64 6.31 -16.75
C LEU A 181 12.58 7.08 -15.81
N LEU A 182 12.07 7.75 -14.78
CA LEU A 182 12.89 8.49 -13.81
C LEU A 182 13.93 7.59 -13.12
N ASN A 183 13.60 6.33 -12.84
CA ASN A 183 14.57 5.37 -12.31
C ASN A 183 15.65 4.97 -13.34
N LEU A 184 15.37 5.06 -14.64
CA LEU A 184 16.36 4.77 -15.69
C LEU A 184 17.37 5.91 -15.86
N ILE A 185 16.92 7.15 -15.64
CA ILE A 185 17.76 8.35 -15.79
C ILE A 185 18.36 8.85 -14.46
N SER A 186 18.19 8.10 -13.37
CA SER A 186 18.70 8.49 -12.06
C SER A 186 20.23 8.39 -11.95
N ASP A 187 20.81 7.43 -12.64
CA ASP A 187 22.23 7.10 -12.50
C ASP A 187 23.07 7.67 -13.67
N GLN A 188 22.45 7.86 -14.84
CA GLN A 188 23.09 8.39 -16.04
C GLN A 188 22.05 9.03 -16.97
N GLY A 189 22.45 10.06 -17.70
CA GLY A 189 21.59 10.66 -18.72
C GLY A 189 21.38 9.73 -19.91
N LEU A 190 20.13 9.57 -20.34
CA LEU A 190 19.74 8.75 -21.49
C LEU A 190 18.96 9.59 -22.50
N ASP A 191 19.10 9.27 -23.78
CA ASP A 191 18.24 9.84 -24.82
C ASP A 191 16.86 9.15 -24.84
N ALA A 192 15.88 9.80 -25.46
CA ALA A 192 14.50 9.31 -25.50
C ALA A 192 14.35 7.93 -26.19
N SER A 193 15.21 7.62 -27.16
CA SER A 193 15.13 6.34 -27.90
C SER A 193 15.63 5.19 -27.03
N GLU A 194 16.71 5.40 -26.27
CA GLU A 194 17.25 4.42 -25.34
C GLU A 194 16.31 4.17 -24.16
N ILE A 195 15.64 5.22 -23.65
CA ILE A 195 14.58 5.10 -22.64
C ILE A 195 13.41 4.28 -23.18
N ALA A 196 12.93 4.58 -24.39
CA ALA A 196 11.84 3.85 -25.05
C ALA A 196 12.17 2.37 -25.23
N ARG A 197 13.39 2.07 -25.69
CA ARG A 197 13.89 0.70 -25.87
C ARG A 197 13.95 -0.08 -24.57
N ARG A 198 14.46 0.52 -23.48
CA ARG A 198 14.58 -0.15 -22.17
C ARG A 198 13.23 -0.38 -21.49
N LEU A 199 12.27 0.53 -21.70
CA LEU A 199 10.92 0.41 -21.14
C LEU A 199 9.97 -0.41 -22.01
N GLY A 200 10.36 -0.76 -23.24
CA GLY A 200 9.48 -1.45 -24.19
C GLY A 200 8.25 -0.62 -24.57
N ARG A 201 8.38 0.71 -24.60
CA ARG A 201 7.30 1.66 -24.88
C ARG A 201 7.55 2.45 -26.16
N PRO A 202 6.51 2.91 -26.88
CA PRO A 202 6.67 3.80 -28.03
C PRO A 202 7.41 5.09 -27.67
N ALA A 203 8.30 5.56 -28.55
CA ALA A 203 9.05 6.79 -28.33
C ALA A 203 8.15 8.03 -28.20
N SER A 204 6.96 8.03 -28.81
CA SER A 204 5.94 9.08 -28.66
C SER A 204 5.46 9.23 -27.23
N ASP A 205 5.28 8.11 -26.53
CA ASP A 205 4.76 8.09 -25.17
C ASP A 205 5.83 8.56 -24.19
N ILE A 206 7.08 8.14 -24.43
CA ILE A 206 8.24 8.58 -23.68
C ILE A 206 8.48 10.08 -23.86
N GLY A 207 8.42 10.59 -25.10
CA GLY A 207 8.56 12.02 -25.37
C GLY A 207 7.48 12.86 -24.68
N SER A 208 6.23 12.40 -24.68
CA SER A 208 5.13 13.06 -23.98
C SER A 208 5.35 13.10 -22.46
N GLU A 209 5.79 11.98 -21.88
CA GLU A 209 6.08 11.88 -20.45
C GLU A 209 7.28 12.75 -20.03
N LEU A 210 8.38 12.73 -20.79
CA LEU A 210 9.55 13.57 -20.57
C LEU A 210 9.20 15.06 -20.61
N THR A 211 8.39 15.47 -21.59
CA THR A 211 7.92 16.86 -21.71
C THR A 211 7.17 17.30 -20.45
N MET A 212 6.27 16.44 -19.94
CA MET A 212 5.51 16.74 -18.72
C MET A 212 6.41 16.79 -17.49
N LEU A 213 7.44 15.93 -17.41
CA LEU A 213 8.39 15.93 -16.30
C LEU A 213 9.32 17.15 -16.32
N MET A 214 9.72 17.61 -17.50
CA MET A 214 10.47 18.86 -17.68
C MET A 214 9.65 20.08 -17.27
N LEU A 215 8.37 20.14 -17.66
CA LEU A 215 7.47 21.22 -17.24
C LEU A 215 7.27 21.27 -15.72
N LYS A 216 7.34 20.11 -15.05
CA LYS A 216 7.30 20.01 -13.58
C LYS A 216 8.64 20.31 -12.91
N GLY A 217 9.70 20.51 -13.68
CA GLY A 217 11.06 20.72 -13.19
C GLY A 217 11.70 19.46 -12.58
N GLU A 218 11.15 18.27 -12.81
CA GLU A 218 11.66 17.00 -12.28
C GLU A 218 12.79 16.42 -13.15
N VAL A 219 12.84 16.79 -14.43
CA VAL A 219 13.82 16.33 -15.42
C VAL A 219 14.37 17.51 -16.20
N GLU A 220 15.65 17.47 -16.54
CA GLU A 220 16.29 18.43 -17.44
C GLU A 220 16.88 17.73 -18.67
N GLU A 221 16.91 18.43 -19.80
CA GLU A 221 17.58 17.96 -21.00
C GLU A 221 18.92 18.68 -21.16
N ARG A 222 20.01 17.90 -21.34
CA ARG A 222 21.35 18.41 -21.64
C ARG A 222 21.95 17.57 -22.76
N GLU A 223 22.38 18.22 -23.84
CA GLU A 223 23.03 17.56 -24.98
C GLU A 223 22.22 16.37 -25.57
N GLY A 224 20.89 16.51 -25.62
CA GLY A 224 19.99 15.46 -26.15
C GLY A 224 19.75 14.28 -25.21
N LYS A 225 20.19 14.38 -23.95
CA LYS A 225 19.96 13.37 -22.90
C LYS A 225 19.18 13.97 -21.74
N TYR A 226 18.38 13.14 -21.09
CA TYR A 226 17.52 13.51 -19.98
C TYR A 226 18.12 13.08 -18.64
N TYR A 227 18.13 13.98 -17.67
CA TYR A 227 18.70 13.80 -16.33
C TYR A 227 17.66 14.15 -15.26
N LEU A 228 17.73 13.51 -14.10
CA LEU A 228 16.98 13.97 -12.92
C LEU A 228 17.49 15.35 -12.49
N ASN A 229 16.56 16.26 -12.23
CA ASN A 229 16.91 17.56 -11.67
C ASN A 229 17.20 17.38 -10.17
N SER A 230 18.44 17.63 -9.77
CA SER A 230 18.84 17.58 -8.36
C SER A 230 18.29 18.81 -7.63
N LEU A 231 17.20 18.66 -6.88
CA LEU A 231 16.81 19.63 -5.85
C LEU A 231 17.75 19.57 -4.64
#